data_AF-A0A8J5QKS3-F1
#
_entry.id   AF-A0A8J5QKS3-F1
#
_cell.length_a   1.000
_cell.length_b   1.000
_cell.length_c   1.000
_cell.angle_alpha   90.00
_cell.angle_beta   90.00
_cell.angle_gamma   90.00
#
_symmetry.space_group_name_H-M   'P 1'
#
loop_
_entity.id
_entity.type
_entity.pdbx_description
1 polymer ?
#
loop_
_entity_poly.entity_id
_entity_poly.type
_entity_poly.pdbx_seq_one_letter_code
_entity_poly.pdbx_strand_id
1 'polypeptide(L)'
;MAKGTNQMWKLDLLEAKFKKSTPRFPHTKKLLTARNTTKLLKKLPTNQTDAENEINALKSDFFARKYHAAFKKLEKEVNKVLKQKKSQLEFFESKDNINTLITSKLAKCITTTILTSKEAKNDPPKYILEEVRVIILDKSHPSNPSCFFKTYCQNNKELNNFCSNLWNNKNIKSVLNEIEWSFKMIRGDLTKQEQEARKKLTGKSIEAEEEEERSGDESESEEDENDSGESEDESEGKEIDLEEVYDKFAVYDKFVGDSDAEQEEEEQFELDPNINYNEVTDEEASDESDIEIDEESESEESEEDDFFETDKKDKKTKKEKEVKEEKYKLPELASGYFSGGSDDEDDVEEDKVVKALTTHRKNRRGQRARQKIWEQKYGKEAKHVKAEKERYETDKQRRQIEFEERERKRELKRKLAEQPTGANMTPMGERSSASATPTPTPQPQPAAEKKIHPSWEAKRLAEEKLKNVKFQGKKITFD
;
A
#
# COMPACT_ATOMS: atom_id res chain seq x y z
N MET A 1 -3.90 8.47 22.25
CA MET A 1 -3.99 7.24 21.46
C MET A 1 -2.57 6.70 21.32
N ALA A 2 -2.23 5.61 22.02
CA ALA A 2 -0.90 5.04 21.94
C ALA A 2 -0.61 4.60 20.51
N LYS A 3 0.53 5.04 19.95
CA LYS A 3 1.02 4.59 18.64
C LYS A 3 1.05 3.07 18.66
N GLY A 4 0.17 2.45 17.88
CA GLY A 4 -0.05 1.02 17.93
C GLY A 4 1.14 0.29 17.34
N THR A 5 2.02 -0.26 18.18
CA THR A 5 3.01 -1.23 17.71
C THR A 5 2.26 -2.39 17.07
N ASN A 6 2.47 -2.64 15.79
CA ASN A 6 1.88 -3.79 15.10
C ASN A 6 2.57 -5.07 15.58
N GLN A 7 2.13 -5.59 16.73
CA GLN A 7 2.66 -6.80 17.37
C GLN A 7 2.12 -8.10 16.73
N MET A 8 1.57 -8.05 15.51
CA MET A 8 1.07 -9.24 14.82
C MET A 8 2.19 -10.27 14.59
N TRP A 9 3.42 -9.80 14.34
CA TRP A 9 4.60 -10.68 14.22
C TRP A 9 4.90 -11.43 15.53
N LYS A 10 4.69 -10.78 16.69
CA LYS A 10 4.88 -11.38 18.02
C LYS A 10 3.82 -12.44 18.29
N LEU A 11 2.56 -12.14 17.96
CA LEU A 11 1.47 -13.12 18.00
C LEU A 11 1.81 -14.33 17.11
N ASP A 12 2.27 -14.10 15.88
CA ASP A 12 2.60 -15.15 14.94
C ASP A 12 3.79 -16.02 15.38
N LEU A 13 4.81 -15.40 15.97
CA LEU A 13 5.93 -16.11 16.57
C LEU A 13 5.50 -17.01 17.75
N LEU A 14 4.65 -16.49 18.64
CA LEU A 14 4.14 -17.24 19.79
C LEU A 14 3.28 -18.43 19.36
N GLU A 15 2.39 -18.25 18.39
CA GLU A 15 1.57 -19.34 17.88
C GLU A 15 2.40 -20.41 17.17
N ALA A 16 3.36 -20.01 16.33
CA ALA A 16 4.22 -20.95 15.64
C ALA A 16 5.10 -21.76 16.61
N LYS A 17 5.57 -21.14 17.70
CA LYS A 17 6.39 -21.80 18.73
C LYS A 17 5.57 -22.76 19.60
N PHE A 18 4.43 -22.32 20.13
CA PHE A 18 3.70 -23.04 21.18
C PHE A 18 2.50 -23.85 20.68
N LYS A 19 1.87 -23.44 19.56
CA LYS A 19 0.77 -24.17 18.93
C LYS A 19 1.19 -24.95 17.68
N LYS A 20 2.46 -24.79 17.24
CA LYS A 20 2.99 -25.37 15.99
C LYS A 20 2.18 -24.95 14.76
N SER A 21 1.60 -23.76 14.80
CA SER A 21 0.86 -23.19 13.67
C SER A 21 1.80 -22.90 12.50
N THR A 22 1.27 -22.88 11.29
CA THR A 22 2.06 -22.44 10.13
C THR A 22 2.32 -20.93 10.25
N PRO A 23 3.58 -20.46 10.20
CA PRO A 23 3.89 -19.03 10.29
C PRO A 23 3.17 -18.28 9.16
N ARG A 24 2.50 -17.18 9.52
CA ARG A 24 1.79 -16.31 8.58
C ARG A 24 2.75 -15.45 7.78
N PHE A 25 3.80 -14.98 8.45
CA PHE A 25 4.74 -14.03 7.88
C PHE A 25 6.07 -14.70 7.50
N PRO A 26 6.73 -14.26 6.41
CA PRO A 26 8.03 -14.81 6.02
C PRO A 26 9.10 -14.51 7.07
N HIS A 27 9.01 -13.34 7.70
CA HIS A 27 9.93 -12.92 8.74
C HIS A 27 9.87 -13.84 9.97
N THR A 28 8.68 -14.27 10.39
CA THR A 28 8.55 -15.21 11.52
C THR A 28 9.12 -16.59 11.17
N LYS A 29 8.96 -17.04 9.93
CA LYS A 29 9.66 -18.24 9.43
C LYS A 29 11.18 -18.08 9.52
N LYS A 30 11.74 -16.94 9.09
CA LYS A 30 13.18 -16.64 9.19
C LYS A 30 13.65 -16.65 10.65
N LEU A 31 12.91 -16.02 11.56
CA LEU A 31 13.20 -15.99 13.00
C LEU A 31 13.21 -17.39 13.63
N LEU A 32 12.30 -18.28 13.23
CA LEU A 32 12.22 -19.66 13.75
C LEU A 32 13.38 -20.54 13.24
N THR A 33 13.87 -20.29 12.03
CA THR A 33 14.97 -21.08 11.42
C THR A 33 16.37 -20.60 11.82
N ALA A 34 16.47 -19.43 12.44
CA ALA A 34 17.76 -18.84 12.77
C ALA A 34 18.46 -19.54 13.94
N ARG A 35 19.80 -19.59 13.89
CA ARG A 35 20.63 -20.31 14.87
C ARG A 35 20.84 -19.53 16.18
N ASN A 36 20.90 -18.20 16.12
CA ASN A 36 21.17 -17.33 17.29
C ASN A 36 19.89 -16.66 17.79
N THR A 37 19.11 -17.36 18.62
CA THR A 37 17.79 -16.88 19.13
C THR A 37 17.77 -16.56 20.62
N THR A 38 18.93 -16.57 21.29
CA THR A 38 19.03 -16.52 22.76
C THR A 38 18.43 -15.25 23.39
N LYS A 39 18.61 -14.07 22.78
CA LYS A 39 18.03 -12.80 23.26
C LYS A 39 16.51 -12.74 23.06
N LEU A 40 16.01 -13.21 21.92
CA LEU A 40 14.59 -13.27 21.60
C LEU A 40 13.85 -14.25 22.53
N LEU A 41 14.47 -15.40 22.81
CA LEU A 41 13.93 -16.40 23.74
C LEU A 41 13.82 -15.90 25.18
N LYS A 42 14.68 -14.97 25.62
CA LYS A 42 14.59 -14.36 26.96
C LYS A 42 13.36 -13.44 27.12
N LYS A 43 12.90 -12.84 26.02
CA LYS A 43 11.73 -11.94 26.02
C LYS A 43 10.41 -12.66 25.72
N LEU A 44 10.47 -13.94 25.37
CA LEU A 44 9.29 -14.76 25.17
C LEU A 44 8.95 -15.49 26.48
N PRO A 45 7.65 -15.71 26.76
CA PRO A 45 7.24 -16.55 27.87
C PRO A 45 7.90 -17.93 27.76
N THR A 46 8.37 -18.45 28.87
CA THR A 46 8.99 -19.79 28.96
C THR A 46 7.94 -20.87 29.19
N ASN A 47 6.83 -20.52 29.84
CA ASN A 47 5.76 -21.43 30.20
C ASN A 47 4.67 -21.46 29.12
N GLN A 48 4.18 -22.66 28.80
CA GLN A 48 3.10 -22.86 27.83
C GLN A 48 1.82 -22.09 28.21
N THR A 49 1.44 -22.13 29.48
CA THR A 49 0.22 -21.48 29.98
C THR A 49 0.29 -19.96 29.89
N ASP A 50 1.46 -19.40 30.19
CA ASP A 50 1.72 -17.96 30.11
C ASP A 50 1.71 -17.48 28.64
N ALA A 51 2.32 -18.27 27.76
CA ALA A 51 2.25 -18.03 26.31
C ALA A 51 0.82 -18.08 25.78
N GLU A 52 -0.01 -19.02 26.25
CA GLU A 52 -1.43 -19.09 25.86
C GLU A 52 -2.23 -17.88 26.34
N ASN A 53 -1.96 -17.38 27.55
CA ASN A 53 -2.58 -16.16 28.06
C ASN A 53 -2.19 -14.94 27.23
N GLU A 54 -0.90 -14.79 26.91
CA GLU A 54 -0.40 -13.70 26.08
C GLU A 54 -0.97 -13.76 24.64
N ILE A 55 -1.01 -14.97 24.04
CA ILE A 55 -1.65 -15.17 22.73
C ILE A 55 -3.12 -14.75 22.76
N ASN A 56 -3.87 -15.14 23.81
CA ASN A 56 -5.27 -14.77 23.93
C ASN A 56 -5.46 -13.27 24.13
N ALA A 57 -4.60 -12.62 24.92
CA ALA A 57 -4.61 -11.18 25.13
C ALA A 57 -4.35 -10.43 23.82
N LEU A 58 -3.27 -10.77 23.11
CA LEU A 58 -2.93 -10.19 21.81
C LEU A 58 -4.05 -10.41 20.78
N LYS A 59 -4.60 -11.64 20.69
CA LYS A 59 -5.73 -11.91 19.79
C LYS A 59 -6.96 -11.08 20.13
N SER A 60 -7.26 -10.89 21.42
CA SER A 60 -8.41 -10.11 21.84
C SER A 60 -8.27 -8.63 21.47
N ASP A 61 -7.08 -8.05 21.63
CA ASP A 61 -6.82 -6.65 21.25
C ASP A 61 -6.89 -6.48 19.72
N PHE A 62 -6.21 -7.35 18.96
CA PHE A 62 -6.28 -7.30 17.49
C PHE A 62 -7.69 -7.53 16.96
N PHE A 63 -8.43 -8.47 17.56
CA PHE A 63 -9.82 -8.71 17.20
C PHE A 63 -10.69 -7.49 17.47
N ALA A 64 -10.58 -6.86 18.64
CA ALA A 64 -11.35 -5.66 18.98
C ALA A 64 -11.05 -4.50 18.02
N ARG A 65 -9.78 -4.26 17.73
CA ARG A 65 -9.35 -3.21 16.78
C ARG A 65 -9.86 -3.46 15.37
N LYS A 66 -9.64 -4.67 14.82
CA LYS A 66 -10.08 -5.01 13.46
C LYS A 66 -11.61 -5.10 13.38
N TYR A 67 -12.31 -5.53 14.43
CA TYR A 67 -13.79 -5.51 14.50
C TYR A 67 -14.34 -4.09 14.46
N HIS A 68 -13.82 -3.18 15.30
CA HIS A 68 -14.24 -1.77 15.28
C HIS A 68 -13.95 -1.11 13.93
N ALA A 69 -12.76 -1.35 13.37
CA ALA A 69 -12.41 -0.85 12.04
C ALA A 69 -13.34 -1.41 10.95
N ALA A 70 -13.67 -2.70 10.99
CA ALA A 70 -14.60 -3.34 10.06
C ALA A 70 -16.00 -2.74 10.15
N PHE A 71 -16.50 -2.50 11.37
CA PHE A 71 -17.77 -1.83 11.61
C PHE A 71 -17.77 -0.42 11.00
N LYS A 72 -16.74 0.38 11.26
CA LYS A 72 -16.63 1.75 10.72
C LYS A 72 -16.48 1.79 9.21
N LYS A 73 -15.73 0.86 8.60
CA LYS A 73 -15.61 0.75 7.14
C LYS A 73 -16.95 0.41 6.49
N LEU A 74 -17.68 -0.55 7.04
CA LEU A 74 -19.01 -0.92 6.53
C LEU A 74 -20.04 0.19 6.75
N GLU A 75 -20.03 0.85 7.92
CA GLU A 75 -20.90 1.99 8.22
C GLU A 75 -20.72 3.11 7.19
N LYS A 76 -19.47 3.44 6.85
CA LYS A 76 -19.17 4.44 5.82
C LYS A 76 -19.73 4.02 4.45
N GLU A 77 -19.45 2.80 4.00
CA GLU A 77 -19.90 2.34 2.67
C GLU A 77 -21.42 2.18 2.57
N VAL A 78 -22.07 1.65 3.61
CA VAL A 78 -23.54 1.53 3.65
C VAL A 78 -24.17 2.92 3.60
N ASN A 79 -23.66 3.88 4.38
CA ASN A 79 -24.16 5.26 4.35
C ASN A 79 -23.91 5.95 3.00
N LYS A 80 -22.79 5.66 2.30
CA LYS A 80 -22.56 6.16 0.93
C LYS A 80 -23.64 5.63 -0.03
N VAL A 81 -23.96 4.33 0.02
CA VAL A 81 -24.99 3.74 -0.85
C VAL A 81 -26.38 4.28 -0.54
N LEU A 82 -26.72 4.46 0.75
CA LEU A 82 -27.99 5.03 1.19
C LEU A 82 -28.18 6.48 0.73
N LYS A 83 -27.11 7.27 0.71
CA LYS A 83 -27.13 8.65 0.18
C LYS A 83 -27.36 8.69 -1.33
N GLN A 84 -26.72 7.80 -2.08
CA GLN A 84 -26.82 7.74 -3.54
C GLN A 84 -28.20 7.27 -4.00
N LYS A 85 -28.69 6.19 -3.39
CA LYS A 85 -30.04 5.68 -3.62
C LYS A 85 -30.90 6.23 -2.51
N LYS A 86 -31.36 7.49 -2.57
CA LYS A 86 -32.30 8.10 -1.58
C LYS A 86 -33.40 7.08 -1.25
N SER A 87 -33.16 6.27 -0.21
CA SER A 87 -33.96 5.07 0.01
C SER A 87 -35.13 5.56 0.82
N GLN A 88 -36.32 5.62 0.24
CA GLN A 88 -37.56 6.01 0.93
C GLN A 88 -38.05 4.92 1.90
N LEU A 89 -37.18 4.01 2.33
CA LEU A 89 -37.54 2.92 3.23
C LEU A 89 -37.34 3.41 4.67
N GLU A 90 -38.45 3.51 5.41
CA GLU A 90 -38.49 3.91 6.83
C GLU A 90 -37.46 3.17 7.71
N PHE A 91 -37.14 1.92 7.34
CA PHE A 91 -36.14 1.11 8.05
C PHE A 91 -34.77 1.80 8.18
N PHE A 92 -34.32 2.53 7.16
CA PHE A 92 -32.99 3.17 7.13
C PHE A 92 -32.98 4.57 7.75
N GLU A 93 -34.11 5.07 8.23
CA GLU A 93 -34.17 6.36 8.94
C GLU A 93 -33.59 6.24 10.36
N SER A 94 -33.75 5.07 10.99
CA SER A 94 -33.16 4.77 12.29
C SER A 94 -31.70 4.31 12.16
N LYS A 95 -30.79 5.00 12.85
CA LYS A 95 -29.37 4.61 12.94
C LYS A 95 -29.19 3.25 13.61
N ASP A 96 -30.05 2.90 14.56
CA ASP A 96 -29.97 1.62 15.28
C ASP A 96 -30.26 0.43 14.35
N ASN A 97 -31.17 0.61 13.39
CA ASN A 97 -31.47 -0.39 12.36
C ASN A 97 -30.28 -0.61 11.41
N ILE A 98 -29.53 0.45 11.08
CA ILE A 98 -28.30 0.35 10.29
C ILE A 98 -27.23 -0.39 11.10
N ASN A 99 -27.08 -0.06 12.38
CA ASN A 99 -26.13 -0.72 13.28
C ASN A 99 -26.45 -2.21 13.44
N THR A 100 -27.73 -2.59 13.61
CA THR A 100 -28.16 -4.01 13.68
C THR A 100 -27.93 -4.74 12.36
N LEU A 101 -28.16 -4.08 11.21
CA LEU A 101 -27.85 -4.63 9.89
C LEU A 101 -26.34 -4.91 9.72
N ILE A 102 -25.48 -3.96 10.10
CA ILE A 102 -24.02 -4.11 9.97
C ILE A 102 -23.50 -5.17 10.95
N THR A 103 -23.92 -5.13 12.22
CA THR A 103 -23.51 -6.12 13.23
C THR A 103 -23.94 -7.53 12.86
N SER A 104 -25.16 -7.72 12.31
CA SER A 104 -25.61 -9.03 11.83
C SER A 104 -24.79 -9.55 10.66
N LYS A 105 -24.37 -8.67 9.75
CA LYS A 105 -23.47 -9.03 8.64
C LYS A 105 -22.07 -9.39 9.14
N LEU A 106 -21.51 -8.63 10.08
CA LEU A 106 -20.21 -8.92 10.69
C LEU A 106 -20.23 -10.23 11.47
N ALA A 107 -21.28 -10.50 12.25
CA ALA A 107 -21.47 -11.78 12.93
C ALA A 107 -21.51 -12.96 11.94
N LYS A 108 -22.15 -12.77 10.78
CA LYS A 108 -22.14 -13.76 9.68
C LYS A 108 -20.73 -13.96 9.09
N CYS A 109 -19.95 -12.90 8.91
CA CYS A 109 -18.56 -13.02 8.45
C CYS A 109 -17.71 -13.79 9.47
N ILE A 110 -17.78 -13.44 10.76
CA ILE A 110 -17.03 -14.10 11.84
C ILE A 110 -17.38 -15.58 11.97
N THR A 111 -18.66 -15.92 11.91
CA THR A 111 -19.12 -17.32 11.95
C THR A 111 -18.64 -18.12 10.74
N THR A 112 -18.37 -17.46 9.60
CA THR A 112 -17.87 -18.11 8.37
C THR A 112 -16.34 -18.22 8.37
N THR A 113 -15.62 -17.22 8.87
CA THR A 113 -14.15 -17.14 8.79
C THR A 113 -13.45 -17.77 9.98
N ILE A 114 -13.94 -17.51 11.20
CA ILE A 114 -13.32 -17.95 12.45
C ILE A 114 -13.95 -19.25 12.95
N LEU A 115 -15.29 -19.34 12.97
CA LEU A 115 -16.02 -20.49 13.54
C LEU A 115 -16.30 -21.57 12.48
N THR A 116 -15.25 -22.11 11.87
CA THR A 116 -15.36 -23.14 10.81
C THR A 116 -15.87 -24.48 11.35
N SER A 117 -15.48 -24.85 12.58
CA SER A 117 -15.92 -26.08 13.26
C SER A 117 -17.30 -25.96 13.90
N LYS A 118 -18.01 -27.09 14.04
CA LYS A 118 -19.26 -27.16 14.82
C LYS A 118 -19.04 -26.88 16.30
N GLU A 119 -17.90 -27.29 16.85
CA GLU A 119 -17.54 -27.06 18.25
C GLU A 119 -17.32 -25.58 18.53
N ALA A 120 -16.57 -24.90 17.66
CA ALA A 120 -16.32 -23.46 17.74
C ALA A 120 -17.61 -22.62 17.64
N LYS A 121 -18.67 -23.15 17.01
CA LYS A 121 -19.99 -22.47 16.97
C LYS A 121 -20.75 -22.57 18.28
N ASN A 122 -20.55 -23.63 19.04
CA ASN A 122 -21.19 -23.83 20.34
C ASN A 122 -20.38 -23.17 21.47
N ASP A 123 -19.06 -23.18 21.35
CA ASP A 123 -18.12 -22.54 22.28
C ASP A 123 -17.13 -21.65 21.50
N PRO A 124 -17.50 -20.38 21.24
CA PRO A 124 -16.65 -19.47 20.49
C PRO A 124 -15.41 -19.06 21.30
N PRO A 125 -14.24 -18.91 20.65
CA PRO A 125 -12.99 -18.61 21.34
C PRO A 125 -13.04 -17.37 22.25
N LYS A 126 -12.33 -17.45 23.38
CA LYS A 126 -12.29 -16.39 24.41
C LYS A 126 -11.84 -15.02 23.90
N TYR A 127 -11.01 -14.98 22.86
CA TYR A 127 -10.52 -13.73 22.27
C TYR A 127 -11.56 -12.97 21.46
N ILE A 128 -12.70 -13.59 21.11
CA ILE A 128 -13.82 -12.89 20.49
C ILE A 128 -14.53 -12.06 21.56
N LEU A 129 -14.82 -10.79 21.24
CA LEU A 129 -15.56 -9.87 22.10
C LEU A 129 -16.83 -10.52 22.67
N GLU A 130 -17.09 -10.31 23.95
CA GLU A 130 -18.20 -10.94 24.67
C GLU A 130 -19.57 -10.56 24.05
N GLU A 131 -19.74 -9.30 23.66
CA GLU A 131 -20.95 -8.82 22.98
C GLU A 131 -21.23 -9.62 21.69
N VAL A 132 -20.18 -9.87 20.90
CA VAL A 132 -20.29 -10.62 19.64
C VAL A 132 -20.57 -12.10 19.90
N ARG A 133 -19.98 -12.66 20.96
CA ARG A 133 -20.25 -14.03 21.40
C ARG A 133 -21.72 -14.22 21.79
N VAL A 134 -22.28 -13.29 22.56
CA VAL A 134 -23.70 -13.31 22.94
C VAL A 134 -24.59 -13.28 21.70
N ILE A 135 -24.31 -12.40 20.72
CA ILE A 135 -25.07 -12.32 19.47
C ILE A 135 -25.02 -13.63 18.67
N ILE A 136 -23.88 -14.33 18.66
CA ILE A 136 -23.71 -15.58 17.91
C ILE A 136 -24.45 -16.74 18.58
N LEU A 137 -24.38 -16.84 19.91
CA LEU A 137 -25.00 -17.91 20.69
C LEU A 137 -26.52 -17.72 20.81
N ASP A 138 -26.96 -16.48 21.06
CA ASP A 138 -28.37 -16.15 21.20
C ASP A 138 -29.03 -15.96 19.82
N LYS A 139 -29.85 -16.94 19.46
CA LYS A 139 -30.63 -16.93 18.21
C LYS A 139 -31.80 -15.94 18.24
N SER A 140 -32.17 -15.43 19.41
CA SER A 140 -33.26 -14.47 19.59
C SER A 140 -32.81 -13.02 19.50
N HIS A 141 -31.51 -12.75 19.67
CA HIS A 141 -30.96 -11.41 19.64
C HIS A 141 -31.24 -10.70 18.29
N PRO A 142 -31.67 -9.42 18.25
CA PRO A 142 -32.02 -8.70 17.01
C PRO A 142 -30.89 -8.66 15.96
N SER A 143 -29.65 -8.50 16.43
CA SER A 143 -28.45 -8.49 15.57
C SER A 143 -27.97 -9.89 15.15
N ASN A 144 -28.60 -10.98 15.57
CA ASN A 144 -28.26 -12.31 15.06
C ASN A 144 -28.68 -12.39 13.57
N PRO A 145 -27.85 -12.91 12.65
CA PRO A 145 -28.17 -12.91 11.22
C PRO A 145 -29.47 -13.67 10.89
N SER A 146 -29.81 -14.71 11.65
CA SER A 146 -31.06 -15.45 11.46
C SER A 146 -32.27 -14.70 12.00
N CYS A 147 -32.12 -14.05 13.16
CA CYS A 147 -33.17 -13.24 13.77
C CYS A 147 -33.46 -12.00 12.92
N PHE A 148 -32.41 -11.25 12.55
CA PHE A 148 -32.50 -10.09 11.67
C PHE A 148 -33.28 -10.38 10.39
N PHE A 149 -32.96 -11.50 9.72
CA PHE A 149 -33.65 -11.89 8.50
C PHE A 149 -35.14 -12.18 8.73
N LYS A 150 -35.48 -12.91 9.79
CA LYS A 150 -36.89 -13.24 10.12
C LYS A 150 -37.70 -12.00 10.50
N THR A 151 -37.11 -11.11 11.28
CA THR A 151 -37.78 -9.92 11.81
C THR A 151 -38.01 -8.87 10.71
N TYR A 152 -36.97 -8.57 9.92
CA TYR A 152 -37.01 -7.43 8.99
C TYR A 152 -37.16 -7.84 7.53
N CYS A 153 -36.49 -8.90 7.07
CA CYS A 153 -36.40 -9.24 5.63
C CYS A 153 -37.44 -10.25 5.15
N GLN A 154 -37.94 -11.15 6.01
CA GLN A 154 -38.83 -12.24 5.59
C GLN A 154 -40.19 -11.73 5.09
N ASN A 155 -40.74 -10.72 5.77
CA ASN A 155 -42.04 -10.17 5.45
C ASN A 155 -41.97 -8.99 4.45
N ASN A 156 -40.86 -8.24 4.46
CA ASN A 156 -40.67 -7.08 3.58
C ASN A 156 -39.77 -7.41 2.39
N LYS A 157 -40.41 -7.71 1.24
CA LYS A 157 -39.71 -8.05 -0.01
C LYS A 157 -38.84 -6.90 -0.54
N GLU A 158 -39.29 -5.67 -0.40
CA GLU A 158 -38.55 -4.49 -0.87
C GLU A 158 -37.27 -4.29 -0.06
N LEU A 159 -37.37 -4.39 1.27
CA LEU A 159 -36.21 -4.32 2.16
C LEU A 159 -35.23 -5.46 1.90
N ASN A 160 -35.73 -6.69 1.68
CA ASN A 160 -34.88 -7.84 1.37
C ASN A 160 -34.15 -7.67 0.04
N ASN A 161 -34.84 -7.18 -1.00
CA ASN A 161 -34.22 -6.88 -2.30
C ASN A 161 -33.18 -5.76 -2.17
N PHE A 162 -33.47 -4.71 -1.40
CA PHE A 162 -32.52 -3.64 -1.13
C PHE A 162 -31.28 -4.16 -0.39
N CYS A 163 -31.45 -4.90 0.71
CA CYS A 163 -30.34 -5.50 1.46
C CYS A 163 -29.51 -6.45 0.60
N SER A 164 -30.16 -7.26 -0.23
CA SER A 164 -29.47 -8.15 -1.18
C SER A 164 -28.65 -7.37 -2.19
N ASN A 165 -29.20 -6.28 -2.74
CA ASN A 165 -28.49 -5.40 -3.67
C ASN A 165 -27.36 -4.61 -2.99
N LEU A 166 -27.54 -4.21 -1.73
CA LEU A 166 -26.54 -3.54 -0.91
C LEU A 166 -25.31 -4.43 -0.74
N TRP A 167 -25.50 -5.67 -0.28
CA TRP A 167 -24.39 -6.63 -0.11
C TRP A 167 -23.81 -7.13 -1.44
N ASN A 168 -24.53 -6.94 -2.55
CA ASN A 168 -24.05 -7.29 -3.88
C ASN A 168 -23.25 -6.18 -4.58
N ASN A 169 -23.23 -4.97 -4.03
CA ASN A 169 -22.45 -3.86 -4.55
C ASN A 169 -20.95 -4.22 -4.58
N LYS A 170 -20.26 -3.86 -5.67
CA LYS A 170 -18.83 -4.15 -5.88
C LYS A 170 -17.96 -3.57 -4.77
N ASN A 171 -18.21 -2.33 -4.35
CA ASN A 171 -17.41 -1.66 -3.33
C ASN A 171 -17.56 -2.35 -1.98
N ILE A 172 -18.80 -2.66 -1.59
CA ILE A 172 -19.10 -3.37 -0.35
C ILE A 172 -18.52 -4.79 -0.37
N LYS A 173 -18.55 -5.48 -1.51
CA LYS A 173 -17.90 -6.79 -1.66
C LYS A 173 -16.38 -6.72 -1.48
N SER A 174 -15.71 -5.71 -2.04
CA SER A 174 -14.28 -5.51 -1.83
C SER A 174 -13.94 -5.33 -0.35
N VAL A 175 -14.68 -4.42 0.31
CA VAL A 175 -14.51 -4.16 1.75
C VAL A 175 -14.81 -5.40 2.59
N LEU A 176 -15.86 -6.16 2.26
CA LEU A 176 -16.17 -7.41 2.95
C LEU A 176 -15.06 -8.46 2.78
N ASN A 177 -14.47 -8.57 1.59
CA ASN A 177 -13.36 -9.51 1.34
C ASN A 177 -12.12 -9.14 2.18
N GLU A 178 -11.81 -7.85 2.31
CA GLU A 178 -10.73 -7.37 3.20
C GLU A 178 -11.03 -7.65 4.67
N ILE A 179 -12.27 -7.40 5.11
CA ILE A 179 -12.71 -7.68 6.48
C ILE A 179 -12.59 -9.18 6.78
N GLU A 180 -13.08 -10.04 5.89
CA GLU A 180 -12.99 -11.48 6.03
C GLU A 180 -11.53 -11.96 6.09
N TRP A 181 -10.66 -11.37 5.26
CA TRP A 181 -9.23 -11.63 5.30
C TRP A 181 -8.61 -11.23 6.63
N SER A 182 -8.94 -10.04 7.16
CA SER A 182 -8.43 -9.59 8.45
C SER A 182 -8.81 -10.53 9.60
N PHE A 183 -10.03 -11.08 9.59
CA PHE A 183 -10.46 -12.08 10.57
C PHE A 183 -9.77 -13.42 10.39
N LYS A 184 -9.49 -13.84 9.16
CA LYS A 184 -8.66 -15.03 8.89
C LYS A 184 -7.22 -14.85 9.40
N MET A 185 -6.66 -13.65 9.23
CA MET A 185 -5.34 -13.32 9.75
C MET A 185 -5.30 -13.41 11.29
N ILE A 186 -6.34 -12.99 12.00
CA ILE A 186 -6.44 -13.13 13.47
C ILE A 186 -6.63 -14.60 13.89
N ARG A 187 -7.45 -15.36 13.16
CA ARG A 187 -7.67 -16.80 13.42
C ARG A 187 -6.34 -17.54 13.48
N GLY A 188 -5.44 -17.26 12.54
CA GLY A 188 -4.22 -18.03 12.33
C GLY A 188 -4.50 -19.32 11.54
N ASP A 189 -3.45 -20.11 11.34
CA ASP A 189 -3.49 -21.36 10.56
C ASP A 189 -4.18 -21.19 9.21
N LEU A 190 -3.63 -20.28 8.40
CA LEU A 190 -4.12 -20.08 7.05
C LEU A 190 -3.80 -21.32 6.21
N THR A 191 -4.83 -21.87 5.59
CA THR A 191 -4.67 -22.98 4.65
C THR A 191 -4.04 -22.48 3.35
N LYS A 192 -3.25 -23.33 2.67
CA LYS A 192 -2.66 -22.99 1.37
C LYS A 192 -3.71 -22.54 0.35
N GLN A 193 -4.89 -23.16 0.39
CA GLN A 193 -6.03 -22.80 -0.47
C GLN A 193 -6.54 -21.39 -0.20
N GLU A 194 -6.62 -20.96 1.08
CA GLU A 194 -7.02 -19.60 1.44
C GLU A 194 -5.98 -18.57 0.97
N GLN A 195 -4.69 -18.89 1.09
CA GLN A 195 -3.61 -18.01 0.62
C GLN A 195 -3.63 -17.87 -0.91
N GLU A 196 -3.80 -18.97 -1.64
CA GLU A 196 -3.93 -18.97 -3.10
C GLU A 196 -5.19 -18.22 -3.57
N ALA A 197 -6.31 -18.38 -2.86
CA ALA A 197 -7.54 -17.64 -3.16
C ALA A 197 -7.34 -16.12 -2.98
N ARG A 198 -6.62 -15.70 -1.94
CA ARG A 198 -6.27 -14.29 -1.74
C ARG A 198 -5.36 -13.78 -2.86
N LYS A 199 -4.29 -14.51 -3.19
CA LYS A 199 -3.37 -14.17 -4.29
C LYS A 199 -4.11 -14.01 -5.62
N LYS A 200 -5.09 -14.86 -5.90
CA LYS A 200 -5.94 -14.75 -7.12
C LYS A 200 -6.85 -13.53 -7.12
N LEU A 201 -7.26 -13.04 -5.95
CA LEU A 201 -8.16 -11.89 -5.81
C LEU A 201 -7.42 -10.55 -5.82
N THR A 202 -6.25 -10.48 -5.16
CA THR A 202 -5.48 -9.22 -5.04
C THR A 202 -4.30 -9.12 -5.99
N GLY A 203 -3.85 -10.23 -6.58
CA GLY A 203 -2.59 -10.28 -7.34
C GLY A 203 -1.33 -10.15 -6.47
N LYS A 204 -1.47 -9.89 -5.17
CA LYS A 204 -0.36 -9.65 -4.22
C LYS A 204 -0.15 -10.85 -3.29
N SER A 205 1.11 -11.12 -2.93
CA SER A 205 1.46 -12.07 -1.88
C SER A 205 1.22 -11.46 -0.49
N ILE A 206 1.18 -12.30 0.55
CA ILE A 206 1.03 -11.85 1.95
C ILE A 206 2.22 -10.97 2.37
N GLU A 207 3.38 -11.19 1.75
CA GLU A 207 4.62 -10.45 2.03
C GLU A 207 4.47 -8.98 1.62
N ALA A 208 3.90 -8.71 0.44
CA ALA A 208 3.63 -7.36 -0.03
C ALA A 208 2.59 -6.61 0.81
N GLU A 209 1.63 -7.32 1.42
CA GLU A 209 0.63 -6.70 2.31
C GLU A 209 1.21 -6.29 3.68
N GLU A 210 2.18 -7.05 4.21
CA GLU A 210 2.83 -6.70 5.48
C GLU A 210 3.72 -5.45 5.33
N GLU A 211 4.37 -5.28 4.19
CA GLU A 211 5.16 -4.09 3.86
C GLU A 211 4.27 -2.85 3.69
N GLU A 212 3.09 -2.98 3.06
CA GLU A 212 2.11 -1.89 2.96
C GLU A 212 1.42 -1.56 4.29
N GLU A 213 1.05 -2.54 5.14
CA GLU A 213 0.52 -2.22 6.49
C GLU A 213 1.60 -1.58 7.40
N ARG A 214 2.90 -1.73 7.08
CA ARG A 214 4.01 -1.03 7.76
C ARG A 214 4.25 0.38 7.24
N SER A 215 3.94 0.66 5.97
CA SER A 215 4.13 1.98 5.35
C SER A 215 2.85 2.84 5.36
N GLY A 216 1.69 2.26 5.66
CA GLY A 216 0.36 2.84 5.44
C GLY A 216 -0.28 3.67 6.57
N ASP A 217 0.49 4.28 7.47
CA ASP A 217 -0.04 5.33 8.34
C ASP A 217 0.62 6.66 7.95
N GLU A 218 0.13 7.28 6.87
CA GLU A 218 0.00 8.73 6.65
C GLU A 218 -0.70 9.01 5.29
N SER A 219 -1.91 9.56 5.38
CA SER A 219 -2.65 10.38 4.40
C SER A 219 -3.11 9.80 3.05
N GLU A 220 -4.43 9.86 2.82
CA GLU A 220 -5.06 9.79 1.51
C GLU A 220 -4.68 10.98 0.62
N SER A 221 -4.23 10.71 -0.61
CA SER A 221 -4.67 11.37 -1.86
C SER A 221 -3.98 10.74 -3.08
N GLU A 222 -4.82 10.11 -3.92
CA GLU A 222 -4.73 9.81 -5.36
C GLU A 222 -3.41 10.14 -6.10
N GLU A 223 -2.75 9.13 -6.68
CA GLU A 223 -2.68 8.86 -8.14
C GLU A 223 -1.71 7.70 -8.41
N ASP A 224 -2.13 6.81 -9.32
CA ASP A 224 -1.44 5.62 -9.83
C ASP A 224 0.00 5.90 -10.31
N GLU A 225 0.95 5.00 -10.00
CA GLU A 225 1.77 4.31 -11.01
C GLU A 225 2.25 2.95 -10.48
N ASN A 226 1.98 1.91 -11.26
CA ASN A 226 2.28 0.52 -11.02
C ASN A 226 3.76 0.25 -11.36
N ASP A 227 4.65 0.18 -10.36
CA ASP A 227 6.05 -0.27 -10.53
C ASP A 227 6.20 -1.71 -10.01
N SER A 228 6.05 -2.65 -10.93
CA SER A 228 6.35 -4.08 -10.76
C SER A 228 7.86 -4.29 -10.89
N GLY A 229 8.60 -3.97 -9.83
CA GLY A 229 10.01 -4.36 -9.67
C GLY A 229 10.11 -5.76 -9.09
N GLU A 230 10.19 -6.76 -9.98
CA GLU A 230 10.56 -8.13 -9.64
C GLU A 230 12.04 -8.15 -9.20
N SER A 231 12.30 -8.11 -7.90
CA SER A 231 13.64 -8.36 -7.36
C SER A 231 13.84 -9.86 -7.19
N GLU A 232 14.37 -10.50 -8.23
CA GLU A 232 15.12 -11.74 -8.08
C GLU A 232 16.42 -11.39 -7.33
N ASP A 233 16.41 -11.51 -6.00
CA ASP A 233 17.65 -11.52 -5.21
C ASP A 233 18.10 -12.98 -5.03
N GLU A 234 18.85 -13.44 -6.04
CA GLU A 234 19.86 -14.48 -5.90
C GLU A 234 20.94 -13.97 -4.91
N SER A 235 20.69 -14.12 -3.61
CA SER A 235 21.71 -13.91 -2.58
C SER A 235 22.07 -15.22 -1.91
N GLU A 236 23.13 -15.82 -2.46
CA GLU A 236 23.93 -16.84 -1.80
C GLU A 236 24.29 -16.40 -0.36
N GLY A 237 23.84 -17.17 0.63
CA GLY A 237 24.63 -17.48 1.82
C GLY A 237 25.11 -16.35 2.74
N LYS A 238 24.51 -15.14 2.75
CA LYS A 238 24.84 -14.15 3.79
C LYS A 238 24.14 -14.48 5.12
N GLU A 239 24.98 -14.72 6.12
CA GLU A 239 24.65 -14.94 7.52
C GLU A 239 24.03 -13.67 8.11
N ILE A 240 22.70 -13.66 8.33
CA ILE A 240 21.97 -12.51 8.88
C ILE A 240 22.04 -12.59 10.40
N ASP A 241 22.73 -11.64 11.03
CA ASP A 241 22.80 -11.49 12.48
C ASP A 241 21.47 -10.98 13.05
N LEU A 242 20.87 -11.74 13.97
CA LEU A 242 19.60 -11.39 14.60
C LEU A 242 19.73 -10.19 15.54
N GLU A 243 20.93 -9.91 16.05
CA GLU A 243 21.18 -8.85 17.01
C GLU A 243 20.85 -7.49 16.41
N GLU A 244 21.27 -7.25 15.17
CA GLU A 244 21.05 -5.99 14.46
C GLU A 244 19.58 -5.80 14.04
N VAL A 245 18.90 -6.87 13.62
CA VAL A 245 17.47 -6.83 13.24
C VAL A 245 16.57 -6.66 14.46
N TYR A 246 16.94 -7.30 15.57
CA TYR A 246 16.24 -7.19 16.84
C TYR A 246 16.45 -5.82 17.48
N ASP A 247 17.69 -5.32 17.55
CA ASP A 247 18.02 -4.04 18.18
C ASP A 247 17.38 -2.87 17.42
N LYS A 248 17.33 -2.92 16.08
CA LYS A 248 16.60 -1.94 15.26
C LYS A 248 15.09 -1.87 15.58
N PHE A 249 14.51 -2.92 16.14
CA PHE A 249 13.11 -2.97 16.58
C PHE A 249 12.94 -2.77 18.10
N ALA A 250 13.89 -3.20 18.92
CA ALA A 250 13.87 -3.06 20.38
C ALA A 250 14.12 -1.62 20.84
N VAL A 251 14.76 -0.79 20.01
CA VAL A 251 14.85 0.67 20.23
C VAL A 251 13.46 1.32 20.39
N TYR A 252 12.44 0.76 19.74
CA TYR A 252 11.05 1.24 19.87
C TYR A 252 10.31 0.66 21.09
N ASP A 253 10.78 -0.46 21.64
CA ASP A 253 10.29 -1.07 22.88
C ASP A 253 10.74 -0.24 24.12
N LYS A 254 11.95 0.33 24.05
CA LYS A 254 12.55 1.14 25.12
C LYS A 254 11.90 2.54 25.28
N PHE A 255 11.11 3.00 24.31
CA PHE A 255 10.39 4.27 24.36
C PHE A 255 9.01 4.18 25.06
N VAL A 256 8.60 3.00 25.53
CA VAL A 256 7.25 2.75 26.08
C VAL A 256 7.27 2.34 27.58
N GLY A 257 8.40 2.48 28.27
CA GLY A 257 8.55 1.86 29.59
C GLY A 257 9.40 2.58 30.62
N ASP A 258 9.30 3.91 30.74
CA ASP A 258 9.72 4.56 31.98
C ASP A 258 8.85 5.78 32.32
N SER A 259 7.86 5.52 33.16
CA SER A 259 7.09 6.53 33.89
C SER A 259 6.70 5.88 35.22
N ASP A 260 7.70 5.42 35.98
CA ASP A 260 7.68 5.38 37.45
C ASP A 260 9.05 4.90 37.99
N ALA A 261 10.10 5.69 37.77
CA ALA A 261 11.31 5.66 38.60
C ALA A 261 12.05 6.99 38.41
N GLU A 262 12.09 7.81 39.46
CA GLU A 262 13.00 8.94 39.52
C GLU A 262 14.44 8.43 39.47
N GLN A 263 15.10 8.59 38.32
CA GLN A 263 16.54 8.72 38.25
C GLN A 263 16.93 9.66 37.10
N GLU A 264 17.33 10.83 37.53
CA GLU A 264 17.83 11.97 36.76
C GLU A 264 19.15 11.58 36.07
N GLU A 265 19.10 11.29 34.77
CA GLU A 265 20.26 11.41 33.86
C GLU A 265 19.84 12.31 32.70
N GLU A 266 20.03 13.63 32.91
CA GLU A 266 20.02 14.62 31.85
C GLU A 266 21.22 14.38 30.92
N GLU A 267 21.02 13.72 29.79
CA GLU A 267 21.93 13.84 28.66
C GLU A 267 21.73 15.24 28.03
N GLN A 268 22.49 16.21 28.55
CA GLN A 268 22.55 17.57 28.03
C GLN A 268 23.07 17.58 26.60
N PHE A 269 22.24 18.07 25.69
CA PHE A 269 22.62 18.41 24.33
C PHE A 269 23.41 19.73 24.39
N GLU A 270 24.74 19.67 24.42
CA GLU A 270 25.60 20.85 24.41
C GLU A 270 25.56 21.53 23.03
N LEU A 271 25.00 22.74 22.97
CA LEU A 271 25.14 23.65 21.84
C LEU A 271 26.58 24.17 21.81
N ASP A 272 27.26 24.06 20.67
CA ASP A 272 28.63 24.56 20.48
C ASP A 272 28.68 26.09 20.71
N PRO A 273 29.35 26.56 21.78
CA PRO A 273 29.42 27.97 22.13
C PRO A 273 30.31 28.79 21.17
N ASN A 274 30.98 28.15 20.21
CA ASN A 274 31.85 28.82 19.24
C ASN A 274 31.13 29.21 17.94
N ILE A 275 29.82 28.98 17.83
CA ILE A 275 29.02 29.33 16.65
C ILE A 275 28.01 30.42 17.05
N ASN A 276 28.24 31.65 16.61
CA ASN A 276 27.28 32.75 16.78
C ASN A 276 26.15 32.62 15.74
N TYR A 277 25.08 31.93 16.11
CA TYR A 277 23.91 31.68 15.25
C TYR A 277 23.09 32.93 14.89
N ASN A 278 23.42 34.11 15.45
CA ASN A 278 22.75 35.37 15.13
C ASN A 278 23.39 36.14 13.96
N GLU A 279 24.60 35.80 13.52
CA GLU A 279 25.31 36.55 12.47
C GLU A 279 25.07 36.03 11.04
N VAL A 280 24.46 34.85 10.88
CA VAL A 280 24.33 34.19 9.57
C VAL A 280 22.99 34.48 8.87
N THR A 281 22.14 35.34 9.43
CA THR A 281 20.76 35.54 8.93
C THR A 281 20.38 36.94 8.45
N ASP A 282 21.23 37.97 8.59
CA ASP A 282 20.83 39.36 8.28
C ASP A 282 21.74 40.12 7.29
N GLU A 283 22.62 39.46 6.53
CA GLU A 283 23.26 40.11 5.37
C GLU A 283 22.34 40.11 4.15
N GLU A 284 21.49 41.14 4.11
CA GLU A 284 20.75 41.58 2.92
C GLU A 284 21.75 42.25 1.95
N ALA A 285 22.11 41.56 0.87
CA ALA A 285 23.00 42.12 -0.15
C ALA A 285 22.28 43.21 -0.97
N SER A 286 22.57 44.46 -0.64
CA SER A 286 22.30 45.62 -1.48
C SER A 286 23.20 45.62 -2.72
N ASP A 287 22.55 45.67 -3.86
CA ASP A 287 23.09 45.94 -5.20
C ASP A 287 23.80 47.31 -5.24
N GLU A 288 24.97 47.41 -5.90
CA GLU A 288 25.34 48.47 -6.88
C GLU A 288 26.89 48.67 -7.04
N SER A 289 27.33 48.61 -8.29
CA SER A 289 28.43 49.34 -8.98
C SER A 289 29.84 48.75 -9.21
N ASP A 290 30.29 49.02 -10.46
CA ASP A 290 31.60 48.94 -11.14
C ASP A 290 32.15 47.55 -11.57
N ILE A 291 32.11 47.16 -12.87
CA ILE A 291 32.79 47.66 -14.10
C ILE A 291 34.32 47.46 -14.10
N GLU A 292 34.79 46.54 -14.98
CA GLU A 292 36.02 46.52 -15.82
C GLU A 292 36.16 45.08 -16.37
N ILE A 293 35.67 44.70 -17.56
CA ILE A 293 36.24 44.79 -18.93
C ILE A 293 37.69 44.26 -19.04
N ASP A 294 37.85 43.04 -19.56
CA ASP A 294 38.76 42.57 -20.65
C ASP A 294 38.81 41.02 -20.63
N GLU A 295 38.99 40.23 -21.70
CA GLU A 295 39.25 40.42 -23.13
C GLU A 295 38.94 39.06 -23.84
N GLU A 296 38.41 39.14 -25.06
CA GLU A 296 38.47 38.21 -26.23
C GLU A 296 38.43 36.66 -26.12
N SER A 297 37.43 36.05 -26.78
CA SER A 297 37.65 35.28 -28.03
C SER A 297 36.33 35.02 -28.77
N GLU A 298 36.27 35.58 -29.98
CA GLU A 298 35.51 35.20 -31.18
C GLU A 298 35.42 33.67 -31.42
N SER A 299 34.55 33.07 -32.25
CA SER A 299 33.34 33.43 -33.03
C SER A 299 32.88 32.15 -33.77
N GLU A 300 31.73 32.24 -34.48
CA GLU A 300 31.17 31.31 -35.50
C GLU A 300 30.37 30.09 -34.98
N GLU A 301 29.23 29.69 -35.54
CA GLU A 301 28.15 30.28 -36.37
C GLU A 301 27.01 29.22 -36.40
N SER A 302 25.74 29.69 -36.48
CA SER A 302 24.49 29.14 -37.08
C SER A 302 24.24 27.60 -37.17
N GLU A 303 23.02 27.06 -37.01
CA GLU A 303 21.81 27.26 -37.83
C GLU A 303 20.50 26.91 -37.07
N GLU A 304 19.52 27.80 -37.22
CA GLU A 304 18.07 27.60 -37.50
C GLU A 304 17.29 26.43 -36.87
N ASP A 305 16.25 26.77 -36.08
CA ASP A 305 14.89 26.23 -36.34
C ASP A 305 13.81 27.18 -35.75
N ASP A 306 13.18 27.91 -36.65
CA ASP A 306 12.13 28.91 -36.43
C ASP A 306 10.77 28.26 -36.73
N PHE A 307 10.02 27.85 -35.70
CA PHE A 307 8.75 27.13 -35.90
C PHE A 307 7.54 27.67 -35.13
N PHE A 308 7.57 28.83 -34.45
CA PHE A 308 6.30 29.40 -33.97
C PHE A 308 6.30 30.92 -33.99
N GLU A 309 6.05 31.45 -35.19
CA GLU A 309 5.50 32.79 -35.38
C GLU A 309 3.97 32.70 -35.42
N THR A 310 3.30 33.26 -34.41
CA THR A 310 1.96 33.84 -34.59
C THR A 310 1.83 35.15 -33.83
N ASP A 311 1.73 36.20 -34.64
CA ASP A 311 1.29 37.56 -34.41
C ASP A 311 0.47 37.87 -33.15
N LYS A 312 0.93 38.91 -32.41
CA LYS A 312 0.23 40.21 -32.36
C LYS A 312 1.14 41.35 -31.86
N LYS A 313 1.50 42.21 -32.81
CA LYS A 313 1.83 43.65 -32.73
C LYS A 313 0.87 44.43 -31.81
N ASP A 314 1.19 45.60 -31.23
CA ASP A 314 2.32 46.53 -31.39
C ASP A 314 2.32 47.52 -30.18
N LYS A 315 3.53 47.85 -29.68
CA LYS A 315 4.09 49.21 -29.35
C LYS A 315 3.31 50.20 -28.46
N LYS A 316 3.91 51.10 -27.68
CA LYS A 316 5.29 51.48 -27.26
C LYS A 316 5.07 52.61 -26.25
N THR A 317 5.91 52.76 -25.23
CA THR A 317 6.84 53.90 -25.02
C THR A 317 7.32 53.96 -23.56
N LYS A 318 8.64 54.01 -23.41
CA LYS A 318 9.37 54.37 -22.19
C LYS A 318 9.14 55.85 -21.87
N LYS A 319 9.00 56.20 -20.58
CA LYS A 319 9.63 57.41 -20.01
C LYS A 319 9.69 57.38 -18.48
N GLU A 320 10.92 57.40 -18.00
CA GLU A 320 11.52 58.18 -16.90
C GLU A 320 10.79 58.41 -15.56
N LYS A 321 11.56 58.11 -14.51
CA LYS A 321 11.52 58.50 -13.09
C LYS A 321 10.64 59.70 -12.72
N GLU A 322 9.80 59.50 -11.71
CA GLU A 322 9.54 60.51 -10.68
C GLU A 322 9.29 59.82 -9.33
N VAL A 323 10.16 60.11 -8.37
CA VAL A 323 10.08 59.67 -6.97
C VAL A 323 8.96 60.50 -6.32
N LYS A 324 7.85 59.86 -5.96
CA LYS A 324 6.85 60.45 -5.07
C LYS A 324 7.12 59.96 -3.65
N GLU A 325 7.68 60.85 -2.84
CA GLU A 325 7.73 60.74 -1.39
C GLU A 325 6.31 60.76 -0.84
N GLU A 326 5.77 59.61 -0.47
CA GLU A 326 4.57 59.56 0.36
C GLU A 326 4.99 59.59 1.83
N LYS A 327 4.85 60.78 2.43
CA LYS A 327 5.03 61.05 3.85
C LYS A 327 4.14 60.13 4.69
N TYR A 328 4.76 59.20 5.41
CA TYR A 328 4.10 58.44 6.46
C TYR A 328 3.67 59.38 7.60
N LYS A 329 2.38 59.34 7.95
CA LYS A 329 1.83 59.96 9.16
C LYS A 329 2.11 59.03 10.34
N LEU A 330 3.32 59.08 10.88
CA LEU A 330 3.62 58.45 12.16
C LEU A 330 3.04 59.33 13.28
N PRO A 331 2.32 58.76 14.27
CA PRO A 331 1.93 59.51 15.45
C PRO A 331 3.18 59.98 16.19
N GLU A 332 3.17 61.24 16.64
CA GLU A 332 4.26 61.85 17.40
C GLU A 332 4.57 61.00 18.65
N LEU A 333 5.86 60.67 18.86
CA LEU A 333 6.33 60.06 20.11
C LEU A 333 6.02 61.03 21.26
N ALA A 334 4.99 60.75 22.03
CA ALA A 334 4.78 61.38 23.32
C ALA A 334 5.94 61.00 24.25
N SER A 335 6.90 61.90 24.38
CA SER A 335 7.93 61.87 25.42
C SER A 335 7.24 62.04 26.79
N GLY A 336 6.85 60.92 27.38
CA GLY A 336 6.23 60.83 28.69
C GLY A 336 7.11 60.00 29.63
N TYR A 337 7.89 60.70 30.44
CA TYR A 337 8.64 60.18 31.58
C TYR A 337 7.70 59.45 32.56
N PHE A 338 7.74 58.11 32.63
CA PHE A 338 7.07 57.36 33.70
C PHE A 338 8.03 57.22 34.88
N SER A 339 7.89 58.15 35.82
CA SER A 339 8.44 58.02 37.16
C SER A 339 7.65 56.95 37.91
N GLY A 340 8.33 55.91 38.36
CA GLY A 340 7.74 54.85 39.16
C GLY A 340 7.16 55.37 40.48
N GLY A 341 5.95 54.91 40.79
CA GLY A 341 5.34 55.12 42.10
C GLY A 341 3.82 55.04 42.08
N SER A 342 3.27 53.83 41.99
CA SER A 342 2.21 53.36 42.90
C SER A 342 1.86 51.93 42.52
N ASP A 343 1.99 51.07 43.51
CA ASP A 343 1.30 49.80 43.69
C ASP A 343 -0.22 50.03 43.45
N ASP A 344 -0.80 49.37 42.45
CA ASP A 344 -2.18 48.86 42.45
C ASP A 344 -2.34 47.92 41.25
N GLU A 345 -2.75 46.70 41.56
CA GLU A 345 -3.09 45.62 40.64
C GLU A 345 -4.34 46.03 39.85
N ASP A 346 -4.33 45.95 38.50
CA ASP A 346 -5.48 45.52 37.68
C ASP A 346 -5.20 45.54 36.15
N ASP A 347 -5.62 44.44 35.52
CA ASP A 347 -6.01 44.21 34.12
C ASP A 347 -5.02 44.37 32.94
N VAL A 348 -4.44 43.22 32.58
CA VAL A 348 -3.78 42.88 31.32
C VAL A 348 -4.80 42.77 30.17
N GLU A 349 -5.10 43.88 29.48
CA GLU A 349 -5.88 43.86 28.22
C GLU A 349 -5.05 44.08 26.94
N GLU A 350 -3.77 44.46 27.04
CA GLU A 350 -2.90 44.74 25.87
C GLU A 350 -2.36 43.49 25.15
N ASP A 351 -2.44 42.29 25.74
CA ASP A 351 -1.84 41.07 25.17
C ASP A 351 -2.66 40.44 24.01
N LYS A 352 -3.95 40.79 23.86
CA LYS A 352 -4.81 40.22 22.81
C LYS A 352 -4.53 40.80 21.42
N VAL A 353 -4.21 42.09 21.35
CA VAL A 353 -3.96 42.78 20.07
C VAL A 353 -2.62 42.34 19.47
N VAL A 354 -1.58 42.22 20.31
CA VAL A 354 -0.25 41.75 19.91
C VAL A 354 -0.28 40.27 19.48
N LYS A 355 -1.01 39.40 20.19
CA LYS A 355 -1.24 38.01 19.74
C LYS A 355 -2.01 37.91 18.43
N ALA A 356 -3.03 38.75 18.21
CA ALA A 356 -3.80 38.70 16.97
C ALA A 356 -2.96 39.08 15.72
N LEU A 357 -2.02 40.03 15.86
CA LEU A 357 -1.11 40.44 14.78
C LEU A 357 0.05 39.46 14.56
N THR A 358 0.58 38.82 15.61
CA THR A 358 1.76 37.93 15.52
C THR A 358 1.42 36.48 15.17
N THR A 359 0.15 36.07 15.25
CA THR A 359 -0.29 34.67 15.03
C THR A 359 -0.73 34.36 13.60
N HIS A 360 -0.46 35.22 12.62
CA HIS A 360 -0.79 34.90 11.23
C HIS A 360 0.14 33.81 10.69
N ARG A 361 -0.37 32.57 10.61
CA ARG A 361 0.38 31.40 10.15
C ARG A 361 0.85 31.60 8.71
N LYS A 362 2.16 31.76 8.50
CA LYS A 362 2.76 31.80 7.15
C LYS A 362 2.54 30.45 6.47
N ASN A 363 1.92 30.46 5.29
CA ASN A 363 1.71 29.24 4.52
C ASN A 363 3.07 28.63 4.17
N ARG A 364 3.25 27.34 4.45
CA ARG A 364 4.50 26.64 4.11
C ARG A 364 4.62 26.61 2.60
N ARG A 365 5.76 27.05 2.08
CA ARG A 365 6.05 27.01 0.63
C ARG A 365 5.86 25.57 0.12
N GLY A 366 5.18 25.41 -1.01
CA GLY A 366 4.90 24.10 -1.61
C GLY A 366 6.16 23.34 -2.04
N GLN A 367 6.03 22.03 -2.26
CA GLN A 367 7.16 21.11 -2.49
C GLN A 367 8.05 21.54 -3.67
N ARG A 368 7.47 21.94 -4.80
CA ARG A 368 8.23 22.41 -5.98
C ARG A 368 9.10 23.63 -5.68
N ALA A 369 8.59 24.56 -4.88
CA ALA A 369 9.35 25.74 -4.51
C ALA A 369 10.40 25.44 -3.43
N ARG A 370 10.20 24.41 -2.59
CA ARG A 370 11.25 23.88 -1.71
C ARG A 370 12.36 23.19 -2.50
N GLN A 371 12.01 22.39 -3.51
CA GLN A 371 12.95 21.78 -4.44
C GLN A 371 13.74 22.84 -5.19
N LYS A 372 13.08 23.88 -5.73
CA LYS A 372 13.75 25.00 -6.40
C LYS A 372 14.73 25.74 -5.48
N ILE A 373 14.39 25.95 -4.21
CA ILE A 373 15.32 26.53 -3.22
C ILE A 373 16.50 25.59 -2.98
N TRP A 374 16.27 24.28 -2.90
CA TRP A 374 17.34 23.29 -2.71
C TRP A 374 18.25 23.18 -3.95
N GLU A 375 17.69 23.25 -5.14
CA GLU A 375 18.43 23.33 -6.40
C GLU A 375 19.22 24.63 -6.50
N GLN A 376 18.70 25.75 -6.02
CA GLN A 376 19.46 27.01 -5.95
C GLN A 376 20.57 26.96 -4.90
N LYS A 377 20.34 26.31 -3.76
CA LYS A 377 21.33 26.19 -2.67
C LYS A 377 22.44 25.19 -2.93
N TYR A 378 22.11 24.04 -3.52
CA TYR A 378 23.02 22.91 -3.68
C TYR A 378 23.29 22.56 -5.15
N GLY A 379 22.62 23.22 -6.10
CA GLY A 379 22.82 23.00 -7.53
C GLY A 379 22.64 21.54 -7.91
N LYS A 380 23.68 21.01 -8.57
CA LYS A 380 23.77 19.61 -9.02
C LYS A 380 23.87 18.62 -7.86
N GLU A 381 24.12 19.09 -6.64
CA GLU A 381 24.23 18.26 -5.44
C GLU A 381 22.94 18.13 -4.65
N ALA A 382 21.86 18.81 -5.06
CA ALA A 382 20.56 18.67 -4.42
C ALA A 382 20.11 17.21 -4.44
N LYS A 383 19.64 16.69 -3.29
CA LYS A 383 19.26 15.27 -3.13
C LYS A 383 18.27 14.79 -4.20
N HIS A 384 17.29 15.62 -4.56
CA HIS A 384 16.34 15.31 -5.62
C HIS A 384 17.00 15.16 -7.00
N VAL A 385 17.90 16.09 -7.34
CA VAL A 385 18.66 16.05 -8.61
C VAL A 385 19.63 14.87 -8.67
N LYS A 386 20.27 14.52 -7.54
CA LYS A 386 21.10 13.30 -7.43
C LYS A 386 20.26 12.03 -7.62
N ALA A 387 19.10 11.94 -6.97
CA ALA A 387 18.20 10.80 -7.10
C ALA A 387 17.63 10.65 -8.52
N GLU A 388 17.33 11.76 -9.20
CA GLU A 388 16.87 11.75 -10.60
C GLU A 388 17.96 11.24 -11.56
N LYS A 389 19.21 11.67 -11.36
CA LYS A 389 20.35 11.16 -12.14
C LYS A 389 20.59 9.67 -11.91
N GLU A 390 20.54 9.21 -10.68
CA GLU A 390 20.70 7.78 -10.34
C GLU A 390 19.58 6.93 -10.98
N ARG A 391 18.34 7.42 -10.97
CA ARG A 391 17.22 6.77 -11.69
C ARG A 391 17.46 6.72 -13.19
N TYR A 392 17.98 7.79 -13.78
CA TYR A 392 18.29 7.81 -15.21
C TYR A 392 19.44 6.84 -15.57
N GLU A 393 20.48 6.79 -14.75
CA GLU A 393 21.62 5.90 -14.95
C GLU A 393 21.23 4.42 -14.80
N THR A 394 20.42 4.09 -13.80
CA THR A 394 19.90 2.73 -13.60
C THR A 394 18.98 2.27 -14.73
N ASP A 395 18.08 3.13 -15.21
CA ASP A 395 17.22 2.79 -16.37
C ASP A 395 18.06 2.60 -17.65
N LYS A 396 19.08 3.44 -17.86
CA LYS A 396 20.01 3.28 -18.99
C LYS A 396 20.77 1.95 -18.93
N GLN A 397 21.25 1.56 -17.75
CA GLN A 397 21.92 0.28 -17.55
C GLN A 397 20.97 -0.91 -17.80
N ARG A 398 19.73 -0.84 -17.31
CA ARG A 398 18.72 -1.87 -17.55
C ARG A 398 18.42 -2.05 -19.04
N ARG A 399 18.26 -0.95 -19.79
CA ARG A 399 18.04 -1.00 -21.26
C ARG A 399 19.23 -1.58 -22.00
N GLN A 400 20.45 -1.29 -21.54
CA GLN A 400 21.67 -1.84 -22.12
C GLN A 400 21.75 -3.36 -21.92
N ILE A 401 21.49 -3.84 -20.70
CA ILE A 401 21.48 -5.27 -20.37
C ILE A 401 20.42 -6.00 -21.19
N GLU A 402 19.20 -5.45 -21.29
CA GLU A 402 18.13 -6.06 -22.11
C GLU A 402 18.51 -6.14 -23.60
N PHE A 403 19.23 -5.13 -24.10
CA PHE A 403 19.74 -5.13 -25.47
C PHE A 403 20.80 -6.24 -25.67
N GLU A 404 21.76 -6.34 -24.75
CA GLU A 404 22.82 -7.35 -24.78
C GLU A 404 22.28 -8.78 -24.67
N GLU A 405 21.27 -9.00 -23.82
CA GLU A 405 20.56 -10.29 -23.75
C GLU A 405 19.85 -10.63 -25.06
N ARG A 406 19.21 -9.63 -25.69
CA ARG A 406 18.53 -9.81 -26.96
C ARG A 406 19.51 -10.15 -28.08
N GLU A 407 20.68 -9.51 -28.11
CA GLU A 407 21.75 -9.84 -29.04
C GLU A 407 22.33 -11.23 -28.79
N ARG A 408 22.63 -11.57 -27.52
CA ARG A 408 23.12 -12.90 -27.14
C ARG A 408 22.14 -14.01 -27.55
N LYS A 409 20.84 -13.78 -27.40
CA LYS A 409 19.78 -14.71 -27.83
C LYS A 409 19.71 -14.85 -29.35
N ARG A 410 19.87 -13.75 -30.10
CA ARG A 410 19.95 -13.77 -31.56
C ARG A 410 21.20 -14.50 -32.06
N GLU A 411 22.34 -14.27 -31.42
CA GLU A 411 23.59 -14.91 -31.76
C GLU A 411 23.57 -16.42 -31.47
N LEU A 412 23.03 -16.83 -30.31
CA LEU A 412 22.82 -18.25 -30.00
C LEU A 412 21.88 -18.91 -31.01
N LYS A 413 20.82 -18.22 -31.42
CA LYS A 413 19.91 -18.71 -32.47
C LYS A 413 20.60 -18.82 -33.83
N ARG A 414 21.45 -17.86 -34.20
CA ARG A 414 22.25 -17.90 -35.42
C ARG A 414 23.23 -19.07 -35.38
N LYS A 415 23.98 -19.23 -34.28
CA LYS A 415 24.94 -20.32 -34.08
C LYS A 415 24.28 -21.70 -34.08
N LEU A 416 23.04 -21.80 -33.56
CA LEU A 416 22.25 -23.03 -33.61
C LEU A 416 21.72 -23.32 -35.03
N ALA A 417 21.39 -22.29 -35.80
CA ALA A 417 20.99 -22.43 -37.21
C ALA A 417 22.18 -22.74 -38.15
N GLU A 418 23.39 -22.33 -37.76
CA GLU A 418 24.64 -22.55 -38.50
C GLU A 418 25.29 -23.90 -38.19
N GLN A 419 24.81 -24.62 -37.16
CA GLN A 419 25.11 -26.04 -36.93
C GLN A 419 24.30 -26.88 -37.94
N PRO A 420 24.92 -27.55 -38.93
CA PRO A 420 24.21 -28.31 -39.94
C PRO A 420 23.75 -29.67 -39.36
N THR A 421 22.69 -29.67 -38.55
CA THR A 421 21.88 -30.88 -38.36
C THR A 421 21.06 -31.12 -39.62
N GLY A 422 21.62 -31.94 -40.52
CA GLY A 422 21.12 -32.23 -41.85
C GLY A 422 19.74 -32.90 -41.86
N ALA A 423 18.70 -32.10 -41.94
CA ALA A 423 17.34 -32.58 -42.23
C ALA A 423 16.61 -31.79 -43.35
N ASN A 424 17.12 -30.64 -43.79
CA ASN A 424 16.42 -29.77 -44.76
C ASN A 424 17.27 -29.35 -45.97
N MET A 425 18.15 -30.24 -46.48
CA MET A 425 18.91 -30.02 -47.72
C MET A 425 18.34 -30.77 -48.93
N THR A 426 17.02 -31.00 -48.98
CA THR A 426 16.37 -31.49 -50.20
C THR A 426 15.75 -30.31 -50.96
N PRO A 427 16.20 -29.97 -52.18
CA PRO A 427 15.50 -29.02 -53.02
C PRO A 427 14.12 -29.59 -53.36
N MET A 428 13.10 -28.74 -53.27
CA MET A 428 11.70 -29.12 -53.52
C MET A 428 11.53 -29.42 -55.02
N GLY A 429 11.70 -30.70 -55.37
CA GLY A 429 11.55 -31.22 -56.73
C GLY A 429 10.10 -31.22 -57.21
N GLU A 430 9.95 -31.00 -58.51
CA GLU A 430 8.69 -30.77 -59.23
C GLU A 430 7.67 -31.90 -59.13
N ARG A 431 6.41 -31.49 -59.23
CA ARG A 431 5.21 -32.30 -59.14
C ARG A 431 4.96 -32.89 -60.52
N SER A 432 5.01 -34.21 -60.66
CA SER A 432 4.55 -34.89 -61.87
C SER A 432 3.77 -36.16 -61.54
N SER A 433 2.72 -36.35 -62.31
CA SER A 433 1.63 -37.30 -62.23
C SER A 433 1.95 -38.68 -62.84
N ALA A 434 1.30 -39.70 -62.28
CA ALA A 434 0.71 -40.87 -62.94
C ALA A 434 1.60 -42.06 -63.39
N SER A 435 1.27 -43.21 -62.76
CA SER A 435 1.00 -44.54 -63.34
C SER A 435 2.12 -45.56 -63.66
N ALA A 436 1.80 -46.82 -63.32
CA ALA A 436 2.24 -48.12 -63.85
C ALA A 436 3.45 -48.90 -63.22
N THR A 437 3.14 -49.77 -62.23
CA THR A 437 3.47 -51.23 -62.00
C THR A 437 4.81 -51.89 -62.45
N PRO A 438 5.23 -53.09 -61.95
CA PRO A 438 5.10 -53.75 -60.61
C PRO A 438 6.39 -54.52 -60.11
N THR A 439 6.32 -55.10 -58.89
CA THR A 439 7.15 -56.16 -58.23
C THR A 439 8.41 -55.78 -57.42
N PRO A 440 8.89 -56.62 -56.46
CA PRO A 440 8.19 -57.35 -55.39
C PRO A 440 8.72 -57.00 -53.97
N THR A 441 7.93 -57.36 -52.95
CA THR A 441 8.14 -57.22 -51.49
C THR A 441 9.53 -57.59 -50.94
N PRO A 442 9.94 -56.96 -49.82
CA PRO A 442 9.83 -57.65 -48.53
C PRO A 442 9.14 -56.79 -47.45
N GLN A 443 8.32 -57.44 -46.64
CA GLN A 443 7.64 -56.81 -45.51
C GLN A 443 8.61 -56.25 -44.45
N PRO A 444 8.28 -55.10 -43.86
CA PRO A 444 8.59 -54.82 -42.48
C PRO A 444 7.31 -54.64 -41.63
N GLN A 445 7.37 -55.35 -40.50
CA GLN A 445 6.53 -55.44 -39.32
C GLN A 445 5.58 -54.27 -38.98
N PRO A 446 4.42 -54.55 -38.33
CA PRO A 446 3.53 -53.51 -37.82
C PRO A 446 4.26 -52.69 -36.75
N ALA A 447 4.65 -51.46 -37.09
CA ALA A 447 5.16 -50.50 -36.13
C ALA A 447 4.04 -50.17 -35.13
N ALA A 448 4.30 -50.51 -33.88
CA ALA A 448 3.45 -50.28 -32.74
C ALA A 448 2.81 -48.88 -32.77
N GLU A 449 1.50 -48.86 -32.55
CA GLU A 449 0.71 -47.67 -32.26
C GLU A 449 1.47 -46.79 -31.26
N LYS A 450 1.94 -45.64 -31.74
CA LYS A 450 2.48 -44.60 -30.86
C LYS A 450 1.35 -44.26 -29.89
N LYS A 451 1.51 -44.65 -28.62
CA LYS A 451 0.60 -44.30 -27.53
C LYS A 451 0.43 -42.78 -27.57
N ILE A 452 -0.72 -42.37 -28.04
CA ILE A 452 -1.15 -40.98 -28.05
C ILE A 452 -1.13 -40.53 -26.58
N HIS A 453 -0.47 -39.40 -26.32
CA HIS A 453 -0.36 -38.91 -24.95
C HIS A 453 -1.77 -38.64 -24.40
N PRO A 454 -2.10 -39.00 -23.15
CA PRO A 454 -3.46 -38.91 -22.60
C PRO A 454 -4.08 -37.51 -22.67
N SER A 455 -3.26 -36.46 -22.73
CA SER A 455 -3.71 -35.08 -22.95
C SER A 455 -4.30 -34.86 -24.35
N TRP A 456 -3.86 -35.60 -25.35
CA TRP A 456 -4.32 -35.46 -26.73
C TRP A 456 -5.63 -36.22 -26.97
N GLU A 457 -5.80 -37.39 -26.35
CA GLU A 457 -7.09 -38.08 -26.28
C GLU A 457 -8.13 -37.25 -25.53
N ALA A 458 -7.77 -36.64 -24.40
CA ALA A 458 -8.67 -35.78 -23.65
C ALA A 458 -9.14 -34.56 -24.46
N LYS A 459 -8.23 -33.94 -25.22
CA LYS A 459 -8.57 -32.81 -26.09
C LYS A 459 -9.48 -33.21 -27.25
N ARG A 460 -9.23 -34.37 -27.87
CA ARG A 460 -10.08 -34.90 -28.94
C ARG A 460 -11.48 -35.26 -28.43
N LEU A 461 -11.56 -35.86 -27.25
CA LEU A 461 -12.83 -36.23 -26.61
C LEU A 461 -13.63 -35.00 -26.18
N ALA A 462 -12.97 -33.92 -25.74
CA ALA A 462 -13.61 -32.65 -25.42
C ALA A 462 -14.23 -31.99 -26.66
N GLU A 463 -13.51 -32.01 -27.80
CA GLU A 463 -14.04 -31.50 -29.07
C GLU A 463 -15.22 -32.32 -29.60
N GLU A 464 -15.18 -33.66 -29.50
CA GLU A 464 -16.31 -34.52 -29.87
C GLU A 464 -17.53 -34.25 -28.98
N LYS A 465 -17.33 -34.05 -27.67
CA LYS A 465 -18.41 -33.68 -26.73
C LYS A 465 -19.01 -32.33 -27.07
N LEU A 466 -18.20 -31.32 -27.39
CA LEU A 466 -18.68 -29.99 -27.78
C LEU A 466 -19.49 -30.02 -29.09
N LYS A 467 -19.09 -30.85 -30.06
CA LYS A 467 -19.84 -31.02 -31.33
C LYS A 467 -21.20 -31.71 -31.13
N ASN A 468 -21.35 -32.54 -30.09
CA ASN A 468 -22.60 -33.25 -29.79
C ASN A 468 -23.57 -32.47 -28.88
N VAL A 469 -23.20 -31.32 -28.33
CA VAL A 469 -24.13 -30.48 -27.56
C VAL A 469 -24.98 -29.64 -28.53
N LYS A 470 -26.23 -30.07 -28.74
CA LYS A 470 -27.23 -29.25 -29.45
C LYS A 470 -27.56 -28.01 -28.61
N PHE A 471 -27.43 -26.82 -29.21
CA PHE A 471 -27.72 -25.53 -28.61
C PHE A 471 -29.18 -25.45 -28.11
N GLN A 472 -29.40 -25.33 -26.80
CA GLN A 472 -30.73 -25.24 -26.17
C GLN A 472 -31.14 -23.79 -25.82
N GLY A 473 -30.47 -22.79 -26.39
CA GLY A 473 -30.82 -21.38 -26.16
C GLY A 473 -32.11 -20.98 -26.90
N LYS A 474 -33.08 -20.42 -26.17
CA LYS A 474 -34.29 -19.82 -26.75
C LYS A 474 -33.95 -18.43 -27.28
N LYS A 475 -34.12 -18.20 -28.59
CA LYS A 475 -33.89 -16.89 -29.23
C LYS A 475 -34.94 -15.90 -28.71
N ILE A 476 -34.49 -14.82 -28.05
CA ILE A 476 -35.35 -13.70 -27.66
C ILE A 476 -35.42 -12.75 -28.86
N THR A 477 -36.62 -12.52 -29.38
CA THR A 477 -36.90 -11.45 -30.34
C THR A 477 -37.56 -10.30 -29.60
N PHE A 478 -37.09 -9.08 -29.82
CA PHE A 478 -37.71 -7.85 -29.32
C PHE A 478 -38.60 -7.28 -30.43
N ASP A 479 -39.84 -6.93 -30.09
CA ASP A 479 -40.77 -6.16 -30.93
C ASP A 479 -40.51 -4.65 -30.78
#